data_AF-A0ABD5STG4-F1
#
_entry.id   AF-A0ABD5STG4-F1
#
_cell.length_a   1.000
_cell.length_b   1.000
_cell.length_c   1.000
_cell.angle_alpha   90.00
_cell.angle_beta   90.00
_cell.angle_gamma   90.00
#
_symmetry.space_group_name_H-M   'P 1'
#
loop_
_entity.id
_entity.type
_entity.pdbx_description
1 polymer ?
#
loop_
_entity_poly.entity_id
_entity_poly.type
_entity_poly.pdbx_seq_one_letter_code
_entity_poly.pdbx_strand_id
1 'polypeptide(L)'
;MLQFALLPLQAGGEAADLDPTTILIATVIGLIIGLLIAAGAGYWVYKDASKRENNELMWAIGIAALLFLFFPVGIVALIVYVVLRGEKTDSEPMASEATGGEW
;
A
#
# COMPACT_ATOMS: atom_id res chain seq x y z
N MET A 1 -1.22 -15.28 42.81
CA MET A 1 -1.90 -14.78 41.58
C MET A 1 -1.32 -13.46 41.07
N LEU A 2 -0.77 -12.59 41.93
CA LEU A 2 -0.04 -11.36 41.52
C LEU A 2 1.21 -11.60 40.68
N GLN A 3 1.86 -12.77 40.78
CA GLN A 3 3.04 -13.12 39.98
C GLN A 3 2.77 -13.16 38.46
N PHE A 4 1.55 -13.50 38.04
CA PHE A 4 1.18 -13.52 36.62
C PHE A 4 0.83 -12.12 36.08
N ALA A 5 0.46 -11.19 36.96
CA ALA A 5 0.16 -9.80 36.58
C ALA A 5 1.42 -8.96 36.31
N LEU A 6 2.59 -9.43 36.76
CA LEU A 6 3.89 -8.75 36.58
C LEU A 6 4.72 -9.32 35.43
N LEU A 7 4.31 -10.44 34.82
CA LEU A 7 4.96 -11.03 33.64
C LEU A 7 5.11 -10.04 32.46
N PRO A 8 4.12 -9.21 32.11
CA PRO A 8 4.29 -8.24 31.02
C PRO A 8 5.30 -7.13 31.36
N LEU A 9 5.51 -6.86 32.66
CA LEU A 9 6.48 -5.87 33.14
C LEU A 9 7.91 -6.43 33.17
N GLN A 10 8.06 -7.76 33.31
CA GLN A 10 9.36 -8.45 33.23
C GLN A 10 9.78 -8.75 31.78
N ALA A 11 8.82 -8.95 30.88
CA ALA A 11 9.08 -9.15 29.45
C ALA A 11 9.48 -7.84 28.70
N GLY A 12 9.33 -6.68 29.34
CA GLY A 12 9.70 -5.38 28.76
C GLY A 12 11.14 -4.94 29.08
N GLY A 13 11.92 -5.75 29.81
CA GLY A 13 13.24 -5.39 30.34
C GLY A 13 14.43 -6.00 29.60
N GLU A 14 14.22 -6.97 28.72
CA GLU A 14 15.22 -7.32 27.73
C GLU A 14 15.13 -6.26 26.63
N ALA A 15 15.69 -5.08 26.90
CA ALA A 15 16.25 -4.29 25.83
C ALA A 15 17.12 -5.27 25.06
N ALA A 16 16.64 -5.76 23.91
CA ALA A 16 17.45 -6.58 23.05
C ALA A 16 18.73 -5.76 22.89
N ASP A 17 19.86 -6.27 23.39
CA ASP A 17 21.20 -5.67 23.25
C ASP A 17 21.57 -5.75 21.76
N LEU A 18 20.77 -5.08 20.94
CA LEU A 18 20.93 -4.96 19.52
C LEU A 18 22.03 -3.94 19.36
N ASP A 19 23.15 -4.41 18.81
CA ASP A 19 24.25 -3.54 18.42
C ASP A 19 23.70 -2.36 17.59
N PRO A 20 24.17 -1.12 17.81
CA PRO A 20 23.71 0.04 17.04
C PRO A 20 23.78 -0.16 15.52
N THR A 21 24.73 -0.97 15.03
CA THR A 21 24.83 -1.35 13.62
C THR A 21 23.61 -2.17 13.17
N THR A 22 23.15 -3.11 13.99
CA THR A 22 21.94 -3.91 13.72
C THR A 22 20.70 -3.03 13.65
N ILE A 23 20.56 -2.06 14.56
CA ILE A 23 19.43 -1.10 14.53
C ILE A 23 19.47 -0.26 13.26
N LEU A 24 20.65 0.24 12.86
CA LEU A 24 20.83 1.00 11.63
C LEU A 24 20.46 0.18 10.40
N ILE A 25 20.96 -1.06 10.29
CA ILE A 25 20.65 -1.96 9.18
C ILE A 25 19.15 -2.24 9.12
N ALA A 26 18.53 -2.57 10.24
CA ALA A 26 17.09 -2.82 10.31
C ALA A 26 16.27 -1.59 9.88
N THR A 27 16.70 -0.39 10.30
CA THR A 27 16.05 0.87 9.92
C THR A 27 16.17 1.13 8.42
N VAL A 28 17.36 0.95 7.84
CA VAL A 28 17.59 1.13 6.39
C VAL A 28 16.77 0.14 5.59
N ILE A 29 16.75 -1.14 5.98
CA ILE A 29 15.93 -2.17 5.33
C ILE A 29 14.45 -1.81 5.44
N GLY A 30 13.99 -1.39 6.61
CA GLY A 30 12.62 -0.93 6.83
C GLY A 30 12.24 0.25 5.93
N LEU A 31 13.13 1.23 5.78
CA LEU A 31 12.93 2.37 4.87
C LEU A 31 12.86 1.94 3.41
N ILE A 32 13.74 1.02 2.98
CA ILE A 32 13.71 0.49 1.60
C ILE A 32 12.39 -0.24 1.35
N ILE A 33 11.96 -1.12 2.27
CA ILE A 33 10.69 -1.84 2.15
C ILE A 33 9.52 -0.86 2.11
N GLY A 34 9.49 0.12 3.03
CA GLY A 34 8.46 1.16 3.06
C GLY A 34 8.40 1.95 1.75
N LEU A 35 9.55 2.31 1.19
CA LEU A 35 9.65 3.02 -0.07
C LEU A 35 9.12 2.18 -1.24
N LEU A 36 9.46 0.90 -1.30
CA LEU A 36 8.98 -0.02 -2.33
C LEU A 36 7.47 -0.21 -2.26
N ILE A 37 6.91 -0.35 -1.05
CA ILE A 37 5.46 -0.45 -0.84
C ILE A 37 4.78 0.85 -1.29
N ALA A 38 5.27 2.00 -0.85
CA ALA A 38 4.71 3.31 -1.21
C ALA A 38 4.77 3.57 -2.72
N ALA A 39 5.90 3.29 -3.36
CA ALA A 39 6.08 3.44 -4.81
C ALA A 39 5.19 2.46 -5.59
N GLY A 40 5.12 1.20 -5.17
CA GLY A 40 4.27 0.18 -5.81
C GLY A 40 2.79 0.53 -5.71
N ALA A 41 2.32 0.93 -4.53
CA ALA A 41 0.95 1.37 -4.32
C ALA A 41 0.64 2.65 -5.11
N GLY A 42 1.51 3.66 -5.05
CA GLY A 42 1.36 4.90 -5.81
C GLY A 42 1.30 4.67 -7.33
N TYR A 43 2.17 3.80 -7.86
CA TYR A 43 2.15 3.42 -9.28
C TYR A 43 0.85 2.70 -9.67
N TRP A 44 0.37 1.79 -8.82
CA TRP A 44 -0.90 1.11 -9.06
C TRP A 44 -2.06 2.09 -9.06
N VAL A 45 -2.13 3.00 -8.08
CA VAL A 45 -3.14 4.07 -8.00
C VAL A 45 -3.08 4.95 -9.23
N TYR A 46 -1.89 5.37 -9.67
CA TYR A 46 -1.72 6.17 -10.87
C TYR A 46 -2.37 5.49 -12.08
N LYS A 47 -2.03 4.22 -12.32
CA LYS A 47 -2.59 3.46 -13.46
C LYS A 47 -4.10 3.22 -13.35
N ASP A 48 -4.62 3.02 -12.14
CA ASP A 48 -6.06 2.83 -11.93
C ASP A 48 -6.82 4.16 -12.11
N ALA A 49 -6.29 5.27 -11.62
CA ALA A 49 -6.89 6.60 -11.75
C ALA A 49 -6.87 7.13 -13.19
N SER A 50 -5.77 6.91 -13.93
CA SER A 50 -5.68 7.30 -15.35
C SER A 50 -6.71 6.60 -16.23
N LYS A 51 -7.19 5.40 -15.84
CA LYS A 51 -8.27 4.70 -16.56
C LYS A 51 -9.66 5.26 -16.25
N ARG A 52 -9.79 5.99 -15.15
CA ARG A 52 -11.06 6.48 -14.60
C ARG A 52 -11.25 7.98 -14.78
N GLU A 53 -10.38 8.63 -15.56
CA GLU A 53 -10.36 10.08 -15.79
C GLU A 53 -10.39 10.89 -14.48
N ASN A 54 -9.81 10.32 -13.41
CA ASN A 54 -9.65 10.97 -12.12
C ASN A 54 -8.26 11.59 -12.05
N ASN A 55 -8.03 12.54 -11.13
CA ASN A 55 -6.73 13.21 -10.98
C ASN A 55 -5.66 12.22 -10.47
N GLU A 56 -4.96 11.58 -11.41
CA GLU A 56 -4.08 10.45 -11.14
C GLU A 56 -2.84 10.85 -10.35
N LEU A 57 -2.29 12.04 -10.60
CA LEU A 57 -1.09 12.53 -9.91
C LEU A 57 -1.39 12.84 -8.45
N MET A 58 -2.52 13.50 -8.17
CA MET A 58 -2.93 13.83 -6.82
C MET A 58 -3.14 12.56 -5.98
N TRP A 59 -3.84 11.57 -6.51
CA TRP A 59 -4.09 10.32 -5.80
C TRP A 59 -2.83 9.47 -5.63
N ALA A 60 -2.01 9.32 -6.67
CA ALA A 60 -0.79 8.53 -6.61
C ALA A 60 0.22 9.10 -5.60
N ILE A 61 0.49 10.40 -5.68
CA ILE A 61 1.43 11.08 -4.79
C ILE A 61 0.87 11.12 -3.36
N GLY A 62 -0.41 11.43 -3.20
CA GLY A 62 -1.05 11.48 -1.88
C GLY A 62 -0.99 10.13 -1.15
N ILE A 63 -1.31 9.05 -1.85
CA ILE A 63 -1.26 7.69 -1.27
C ILE A 63 0.17 7.26 -0.99
N ALA A 64 1.10 7.46 -1.94
CA ALA A 64 2.50 7.09 -1.73
C ALA A 64 3.13 7.85 -0.54
N ALA A 65 2.90 9.16 -0.44
CA ALA A 65 3.41 9.98 0.64
C ALA A 65 2.82 9.57 2.00
N LEU A 66 1.50 9.34 2.08
CA LEU A 66 0.86 8.92 3.31
C LEU A 66 1.28 7.51 3.74
N LEU A 67 1.43 6.56 2.80
CA LEU A 67 1.92 5.21 3.12
C LEU A 67 3.36 5.22 3.62
N PHE A 68 4.21 6.09 3.07
CA PHE A 68 5.61 6.17 3.45
C PHE A 68 5.82 6.89 4.78
N LEU A 69 5.17 8.03 4.99
CA LEU A 69 5.40 8.90 6.16
C LEU A 69 4.50 8.52 7.36
N PHE A 70 3.28 8.05 7.08
CA PHE A 70 2.26 7.80 8.09
C PHE A 70 1.51 6.50 7.77
N PHE A 71 2.23 5.38 7.78
CA PHE A 71 1.73 4.09 7.26
C PHE A 71 0.26 3.76 7.60
N PRO A 72 -0.22 3.85 8.86
CA PRO A 72 -1.63 3.58 9.17
C PRO A 72 -2.61 4.53 8.46
N VAL A 73 -2.26 5.82 8.38
CA VAL A 73 -3.04 6.84 7.67
C VAL A 73 -3.02 6.58 6.16
N GLY A 74 -1.88 6.17 5.62
CA GLY A 74 -1.75 5.78 4.21
C GLY A 74 -2.65 4.60 3.84
N ILE A 75 -2.77 3.60 4.72
CA ILE A 75 -3.69 2.49 4.51
C ILE A 75 -5.14 2.98 4.48
N VAL A 76 -5.53 3.85 5.41
CA VAL A 76 -6.88 4.45 5.40
C VAL A 76 -7.12 5.24 4.11
N ALA A 77 -6.15 6.05 3.66
CA ALA A 77 -6.25 6.80 2.42
C ALA A 77 -6.39 5.89 1.18
N LEU A 78 -5.66 4.78 1.14
CA LEU A 78 -5.77 3.80 0.06
C LEU A 78 -7.16 3.13 0.06
N ILE A 79 -7.71 2.80 1.23
CA ILE A 79 -9.09 2.30 1.35
C ILE A 79 -10.09 3.34 0.85
N VAL A 80 -9.95 4.60 1.27
CA VAL A 80 -10.80 5.72 0.82
C VAL A 80 -10.75 5.86 -0.70
N TYR A 81 -9.56 5.80 -1.30
CA TYR A 81 -9.43 5.81 -2.76
C TYR A 81 -10.18 4.64 -3.41
N VAL A 82 -10.01 3.41 -2.92
CA VAL A 82 -10.71 2.24 -3.49
C VAL A 82 -12.24 2.37 -3.41
N VAL A 83 -12.75 3.01 -2.36
CA VAL A 83 -14.19 3.28 -2.19
C VAL A 83 -14.67 4.43 -3.09
N LEU A 84 -13.86 5.49 -3.24
CA LEU A 84 -14.25 6.72 -3.96
C LEU A 84 -13.86 6.75 -5.44
N ARG A 85 -13.04 5.82 -5.93
CA ARG A 85 -12.47 5.84 -7.28
C ARG A 85 -13.51 5.84 -8.41
N GLY A 86 -14.79 5.60 -8.11
CA GLY A 86 -15.90 5.66 -9.06
C GLY A 86 -15.89 4.54 -10.10
N GLU A 87 -16.98 4.45 -10.87
CA GLU A 87 -17.09 3.54 -12.02
C GLU A 87 -16.60 4.23 -13.30
N LYS A 88 -15.52 3.69 -13.90
CA LYS A 88 -15.38 3.52 -15.35
C LYS A 88 -14.30 2.48 -15.69
N THR A 89 -14.75 1.43 -16.37
CA THR A 89 -13.98 0.43 -17.11
C THR A 89 -14.75 0.15 -18.40
N ASP A 90 -14.63 1.01 -19.41
CA ASP A 90 -15.06 0.67 -20.77
C ASP A 90 -13.95 -0.13 -21.45
N SER A 91 -14.26 -1.37 -21.83
CA SER A 91 -13.43 -2.19 -22.72
C SER A 91 -14.29 -3.24 -23.38
N GLU A 92 -15.19 -2.84 -24.27
CA GLU A 92 -15.74 -3.79 -25.24
C GLU A 92 -15.51 -3.27 -26.66
N PRO A 93 -14.36 -3.55 -27.29
CA PRO A 93 -14.43 -3.82 -28.71
C PRO A 93 -15.25 -5.10 -28.84
N MET A 94 -16.41 -4.96 -29.48
CA MET A 94 -17.35 -6.03 -29.78
C MET A 94 -16.61 -7.32 -30.15
N ALA A 95 -17.17 -8.44 -29.68
CA ALA A 95 -16.95 -9.74 -30.30
C ALA A 95 -16.72 -9.53 -31.79
N SER A 96 -15.58 -10.00 -32.28
CA SER A 96 -15.25 -9.98 -33.70
C SER A 96 -16.27 -10.85 -34.44
N GLU A 97 -17.44 -10.29 -34.73
CA GLU A 97 -18.29 -10.71 -35.83
C GLU A 97 -17.58 -10.28 -37.12
N ALA A 98 -16.90 -11.25 -37.72
CA ALA A 98 -16.61 -11.42 -39.15
C ALA A 98 -15.50 -12.48 -39.20
N THR A 99 -15.70 -13.74 -39.57
CA THR A 99 -16.34 -14.31 -40.77
C THR A 99 -16.33 -15.84 -40.59
N GLY A 100 -17.24 -16.69 -41.03
CA GLY A 100 -18.37 -16.59 -41.95
C GLY A 100 -19.09 -17.94 -41.91
N GLY A 101 -20.39 -17.90 -42.16
CA GLY A 101 -21.31 -19.01 -41.97
C GLY A 101 -20.97 -20.29 -42.72
N GLU A 102 -21.42 -21.38 -42.10
CA GLU A 102 -21.61 -22.68 -42.71
C GLU A 102 -22.48 -22.54 -43.97
N TRP A 103 -21.89 -22.79 -45.13
CA TRP A 103 -22.55 -23.18 -46.37
C TRP A 103 -21.68 -24.22 -47.08
#